data_AF-A0A258SL89-F1
#
_entry.id   AF-A0A258SL89-F1
#
_cell.length_a   1.000
_cell.length_b   1.000
_cell.length_c   1.000
_cell.angle_alpha   90.00
_cell.angle_beta   90.00
_cell.angle_gamma   90.00
#
_symmetry.space_group_name_H-M   'P 1'
#
loop_
_entity.id
_entity.type
_entity.pdbx_description
1 polymer ?
#
loop_
_entity_poly.entity_id
_entity_poly.type
_entity_poly.pdbx_seq_one_letter_code
_entity_poly.pdbx_strand_id
1 'polypeptide(L)'
;MKSELLVRANMDCSPGGMELLTPGSRFRWGRCRFDFNPGEGGRADFAVVLGNARPRDSFICAPENTLFIAGEPLEKKRYPQLFYRQFGHVVDSHTASCHPHLHVSALGLNWHVGLDRSSNSYRYGFDYLAALAHPDKQNRISVVCSNASKT
;
A
#
# COMPACT_ATOMS: atom_id res chain seq x y z
N MET A 1 -8.54 6.83 27.69
CA MET A 1 -9.04 6.26 26.42
C MET A 1 -8.12 6.74 25.32
N LYS A 2 -7.45 5.87 24.56
CA LYS A 2 -6.50 6.30 23.52
C LYS A 2 -7.28 6.83 22.31
N SER A 3 -6.94 8.03 21.81
CA SER A 3 -7.58 8.62 20.63
C SER A 3 -7.39 7.76 19.38
N GLU A 4 -8.41 7.76 18.51
CA GLU A 4 -8.38 7.22 17.14
C GLU A 4 -7.37 8.00 16.30
N LEU A 5 -6.70 7.31 15.36
CA LEU A 5 -5.76 7.89 14.40
C LEU A 5 -6.36 7.80 12.99
N LEU A 6 -6.44 8.94 12.32
CA LEU A 6 -6.90 8.99 10.93
C LEU A 6 -5.73 8.81 9.97
N VAL A 7 -5.76 7.71 9.22
CA VAL A 7 -4.81 7.42 8.16
C VAL A 7 -5.46 7.68 6.81
N ARG A 8 -4.95 8.65 6.08
CA ARG A 8 -5.36 8.92 4.71
C ARG A 8 -4.50 8.09 3.76
N ALA A 9 -5.12 7.35 2.85
CA ALA A 9 -4.40 6.57 1.84
C ALA A 9 -4.81 7.02 0.44
N ASN A 10 -3.84 7.40 -0.39
CA ASN A 10 -4.05 7.99 -1.70
C ASN A 10 -3.38 7.16 -2.79
N MET A 11 -4.11 6.91 -3.87
CA MET A 11 -3.67 6.20 -5.07
C MET A 11 -4.44 6.70 -6.30
N ASP A 12 -3.86 6.53 -7.49
CA ASP A 12 -4.46 6.93 -8.77
C ASP A 12 -5.57 6.00 -9.28
N CYS A 13 -5.80 4.88 -8.59
CA CYS A 13 -6.82 3.90 -8.93
C CYS A 13 -7.96 3.87 -7.89
N SER A 14 -9.07 3.20 -8.21
CA SER A 14 -10.18 3.01 -7.27
C SER A 14 -9.76 2.07 -6.13
N PRO A 15 -10.10 2.35 -4.85
CA PRO A 15 -9.68 1.56 -3.70
C PRO A 15 -10.47 0.25 -3.53
N GLY A 16 -11.24 -0.18 -4.54
CA GLY A 16 -12.17 -1.31 -4.40
C GLY A 16 -11.51 -2.56 -3.80
N GLY A 17 -12.13 -3.11 -2.74
CA GLY A 17 -11.65 -4.30 -2.04
C GLY A 17 -10.60 -4.02 -0.96
N MET A 18 -10.12 -2.78 -0.78
CA MET A 18 -9.17 -2.44 0.29
C MET A 18 -9.75 -2.68 1.69
N GLU A 19 -11.09 -2.63 1.84
CA GLU A 19 -11.77 -2.95 3.10
C GLU A 19 -11.45 -4.37 3.54
N LEU A 20 -11.41 -5.30 2.58
CA LEU A 20 -11.13 -6.71 2.83
C LEU A 20 -9.74 -6.91 3.41
N LEU A 21 -8.81 -5.96 3.24
CA LEU A 21 -7.46 -6.04 3.81
C LEU A 21 -7.39 -5.62 5.28
N THR A 22 -8.54 -5.35 5.91
CA THR A 22 -8.64 -4.97 7.33
C THR A 22 -9.53 -5.94 8.11
N PRO A 23 -9.28 -6.12 9.43
CA PRO A 23 -10.13 -6.92 10.29
C PRO A 23 -11.61 -6.55 10.19
N GLY A 24 -12.47 -7.55 9.98
CA GLY A 24 -13.92 -7.40 9.84
C GLY A 24 -14.37 -6.59 8.62
N SER A 25 -13.46 -6.30 7.68
CA SER A 25 -13.70 -5.47 6.51
C SER A 25 -14.20 -4.04 6.82
N ARG A 26 -13.59 -3.38 7.81
CA ARG A 26 -14.11 -2.12 8.39
C ARG A 26 -13.26 -0.88 8.14
N PHE A 27 -12.22 -0.96 7.32
CA PHE A 27 -11.20 0.09 7.19
C PHE A 27 -10.60 0.50 8.53
N ARG A 28 -10.43 -0.47 9.42
CA ARG A 28 -9.93 -0.24 10.78
C ARG A 28 -8.91 -1.27 11.17
N TRP A 29 -7.81 -0.82 11.75
CA TRP A 29 -6.79 -1.69 12.31
C TRP A 29 -6.26 -1.11 13.61
N GLY A 30 -6.56 -1.76 14.73
CA GLY A 30 -6.25 -1.22 16.05
C GLY A 30 -6.91 0.14 16.26
N ARG A 31 -6.09 1.20 16.42
CA ARG A 31 -6.58 2.59 16.57
C ARG A 31 -6.67 3.36 15.25
N CYS A 32 -6.21 2.77 14.15
CA CYS A 32 -6.20 3.43 12.85
C CYS A 32 -7.56 3.27 12.18
N ARG A 33 -8.12 4.37 11.70
CA ARG A 33 -9.19 4.41 10.70
C ARG A 33 -8.58 4.82 9.37
N PHE A 34 -8.88 4.09 8.30
CA PHE A 34 -8.37 4.36 6.97
C PHE A 34 -9.43 5.05 6.13
N ASP A 35 -9.08 6.21 5.58
CA ASP A 35 -9.88 6.87 4.56
C ASP A 35 -9.11 6.79 3.23
N PHE A 36 -9.64 5.99 2.31
CA PHE A 36 -9.05 5.84 0.99
C PHE A 36 -9.55 6.91 0.05
N ASN A 37 -8.60 7.53 -0.65
CA ASN A 37 -8.89 8.38 -1.79
C ASN A 37 -9.87 9.55 -1.51
N PRO A 38 -9.87 10.20 -0.32
CA PRO A 38 -10.90 11.18 -0.01
C PRO A 38 -10.74 12.45 -0.86
N GLY A 39 -11.80 13.25 -0.94
CA GLY A 39 -11.80 14.56 -1.61
C GLY A 39 -10.88 15.58 -0.93
N GLU A 40 -10.55 16.67 -1.62
CA GLU A 40 -9.62 17.68 -1.13
C GLU A 40 -10.01 18.29 0.23
N GLY A 41 -9.00 18.71 0.99
CA GLY A 41 -9.13 19.30 2.31
C GLY A 41 -9.09 18.28 3.45
N GLY A 42 -9.41 18.79 4.66
CA GLY A 42 -9.37 18.01 5.90
C GLY A 42 -8.00 17.87 6.53
N ARG A 43 -7.93 17.05 7.58
CA ARG A 43 -6.71 16.71 8.32
C ARG A 43 -6.52 15.20 8.33
N ALA A 44 -5.27 14.75 8.36
CA ALA A 44 -4.91 13.37 8.67
C ALA A 44 -3.86 13.35 9.77
N ASP A 45 -3.83 12.28 10.58
CA ASP A 45 -2.72 12.03 11.50
C ASP A 45 -1.54 11.42 10.77
N PHE A 46 -1.82 10.56 9.77
CA PHE A 46 -0.85 9.99 8.84
C PHE A 46 -1.38 10.04 7.42
N ALA A 47 -0.50 10.23 6.45
CA ALA A 47 -0.84 10.16 5.03
C ALA A 47 0.06 9.19 4.29
N VAL A 48 -0.54 8.31 3.49
CA VAL A 48 0.16 7.28 2.72
C VAL A 48 -0.19 7.46 1.26
N VAL A 49 0.81 7.59 0.39
CA VAL A 49 0.66 7.53 -1.06
C VAL A 49 1.17 6.17 -1.53
N LEU A 50 0.31 5.43 -2.23
CA LEU A 50 0.56 4.04 -2.66
C LEU A 50 0.68 3.96 -4.17
N GLY A 51 1.79 3.38 -4.65
CA GLY A 51 1.96 3.06 -6.06
C GLY A 51 2.08 4.28 -6.95
N ASN A 52 1.06 4.52 -7.77
CA ASN A 52 0.98 5.72 -8.57
C ASN A 52 0.19 6.80 -7.81
N ALA A 53 0.82 7.96 -7.67
CA ALA A 53 0.18 9.13 -7.07
C ALA A 53 -0.82 9.76 -8.03
N ARG A 54 -1.88 10.34 -7.45
CA ARG A 54 -2.80 11.23 -8.16
C ARG A 54 -2.05 12.49 -8.63
N PRO A 55 -2.57 13.23 -9.62
CA PRO A 55 -1.95 14.47 -10.06
C PRO A 55 -1.76 15.50 -8.93
N ARG A 56 -2.71 15.54 -7.98
CA ARG A 56 -2.69 16.42 -6.82
C ARG A 56 -3.59 15.87 -5.72
N ASP A 57 -3.15 16.03 -4.47
CA ASP A 57 -3.98 15.97 -3.28
C ASP A 57 -3.64 17.17 -2.37
N SER A 58 -4.60 17.65 -1.59
CA SER A 58 -4.43 18.82 -0.69
C SER A 58 -5.10 18.54 0.65
N PHE A 59 -4.37 18.60 1.75
CA PHE A 59 -4.86 18.37 3.12
C PHE A 59 -3.81 18.78 4.16
N ILE A 60 -4.19 18.80 5.44
CA ILE A 60 -3.30 19.11 6.56
C ILE A 60 -2.76 17.79 7.16
N CYS A 61 -1.44 17.64 7.21
CA CYS A 61 -0.75 16.54 7.88
C CYS A 61 0.62 17.03 8.36
N ALA A 62 1.15 16.45 9.45
CA ALA A 62 2.53 16.68 9.83
C ALA A 62 3.46 16.08 8.75
N PRO A 63 4.47 16.82 8.24
CA PRO A 63 5.36 16.33 7.18
C PRO A 63 6.03 14.99 7.52
N GLU A 64 6.46 14.81 8.76
CA GLU A 64 7.07 13.59 9.28
C GLU A 64 6.13 12.38 9.28
N ASN A 65 4.81 12.58 9.26
CA ASN A 65 3.81 11.51 9.25
C ASN A 65 3.34 11.14 7.84
N THR A 66 4.08 11.56 6.81
CA THR A 66 3.78 11.23 5.42
C THR A 66 4.68 10.11 4.92
N LEU A 67 4.10 9.16 4.19
CA LEU A 67 4.76 7.98 3.67
C LEU A 67 4.44 7.80 2.19
N PHE A 68 5.45 7.56 1.37
CA PHE A 68 5.29 7.04 0.02
C PHE A 68 5.73 5.57 -0.04
N ILE A 69 4.89 4.71 -0.62
CA ILE A 69 5.25 3.33 -0.95
C ILE A 69 5.27 3.22 -2.47
N ALA A 70 6.46 2.99 -3.04
CA ALA A 70 6.62 2.81 -4.48
C ALA A 70 5.80 1.60 -4.96
N GLY A 71 5.26 1.68 -6.18
CA GLY A 71 4.47 0.58 -6.78
C GLY A 71 5.27 -0.31 -7.72
N GLU A 72 6.43 0.17 -8.14
CA GLU A 72 7.21 -0.40 -9.23
C GLU A 72 8.67 -0.56 -8.78
N PRO A 73 9.38 -1.60 -9.25
CA PRO A 73 10.80 -1.77 -8.96
C PRO A 73 11.67 -0.85 -9.83
N LEU A 74 12.97 -0.80 -9.52
CA LEU A 74 13.93 0.11 -10.17
C LEU A 74 13.95 -0.06 -11.70
N GLU A 75 13.81 -1.29 -12.17
CA GLU A 75 13.84 -1.66 -13.58
C GLU A 75 12.65 -1.09 -14.36
N LYS A 76 11.56 -0.75 -13.67
CA LYS A 76 10.35 -0.18 -14.27
C LYS A 76 10.26 1.33 -14.08
N LYS A 77 10.56 1.82 -12.87
CA LYS A 77 10.32 3.22 -12.54
C LYS A 77 11.24 3.72 -11.44
N ARG A 78 11.83 4.88 -11.70
CA ARG A 78 12.44 5.73 -10.67
C ARG A 78 11.70 7.06 -10.65
N TYR A 79 11.25 7.48 -9.47
CA TYR A 79 10.51 8.74 -9.34
C TYR A 79 11.50 9.93 -9.28
N PRO A 80 11.09 11.15 -9.69
CA PRO A 80 11.94 12.34 -9.57
C PRO A 80 12.31 12.63 -8.10
N GLN A 81 13.52 13.13 -7.84
CA GLN A 81 13.95 13.43 -6.46
C GLN A 81 13.03 14.43 -5.75
N LEU A 82 12.49 15.40 -6.49
CA LEU A 82 11.54 16.38 -5.95
C LEU A 82 10.23 15.73 -5.48
N PHE A 83 9.83 14.62 -6.11
CA PHE A 83 8.66 13.85 -5.68
C PHE A 83 8.95 13.12 -4.37
N TYR A 84 10.07 12.39 -4.28
CA TYR A 84 10.47 11.70 -3.04
C TYR A 84 10.57 12.64 -1.84
N ARG A 85 11.05 13.88 -2.04
CA ARG A 85 11.22 14.89 -0.99
C ARG A 85 9.89 15.43 -0.43
N GLN A 86 8.74 15.09 -1.01
CA GLN A 86 7.44 15.48 -0.48
C GLN A 86 7.05 14.66 0.75
N PHE A 87 7.74 13.55 1.02
CA PHE A 87 7.36 12.57 2.03
C PHE A 87 8.35 12.55 3.19
N GLY A 88 7.85 12.35 4.41
CA GLY A 88 8.66 12.13 5.60
C GLY A 88 9.37 10.78 5.57
N HIS A 89 8.76 9.79 4.92
CA HIS A 89 9.27 8.43 4.75
C HIS A 89 9.03 7.91 3.33
N VAL A 90 9.92 7.03 2.87
CA VAL A 90 9.79 6.33 1.59
C VAL A 90 10.02 4.84 1.81
N VAL A 91 9.15 4.00 1.28
CA VAL A 91 9.37 2.57 1.09
C VAL A 91 9.60 2.32 -0.39
N ASP A 92 10.73 1.71 -0.72
CA ASP A 92 11.12 1.39 -2.09
C ASP A 92 11.76 -0.01 -2.13
N SER A 93 11.88 -0.61 -3.31
CA SER A 93 12.57 -1.90 -3.47
C SER A 93 14.08 -1.73 -3.68
N HIS A 94 14.55 -0.48 -3.76
CA HIS A 94 15.92 -0.14 -4.09
C HIS A 94 16.42 1.10 -3.34
N THR A 95 17.73 1.33 -3.35
CA THR A 95 18.38 2.49 -2.69
C THR A 95 18.43 3.77 -3.53
N ALA A 96 18.11 3.70 -4.83
CA ALA A 96 18.27 4.81 -5.78
C ALA A 96 17.32 6.01 -5.57
N SER A 97 16.37 5.94 -4.64
CA SER A 97 15.55 7.09 -4.23
C SER A 97 16.36 8.09 -3.39
N CYS A 98 17.47 7.64 -2.78
CA CYS A 98 18.38 8.44 -1.95
C CYS A 98 17.66 9.27 -0.86
N HIS A 99 16.52 8.78 -0.36
CA HIS A 99 15.75 9.45 0.69
C HIS A 99 16.40 9.23 2.06
N PRO A 100 16.53 10.27 2.93
CA PRO A 100 17.15 10.12 4.25
C PRO A 100 16.41 9.13 5.16
N HIS A 101 15.09 9.01 4.99
CA HIS A 101 14.25 8.03 5.69
C HIS A 101 13.72 6.99 4.70
N LEU A 102 14.64 6.27 4.07
CA LEU A 102 14.32 5.18 3.14
C LEU A 102 14.22 3.84 3.88
N HIS A 103 13.16 3.10 3.57
CA HIS A 103 12.97 1.71 3.97
C HIS A 103 13.01 0.82 2.71
N VAL A 104 14.07 0.02 2.56
CA VAL A 104 14.16 -0.94 1.45
C VAL A 104 13.36 -2.18 1.83
N SER A 105 12.24 -2.44 1.15
CA SER A 105 11.32 -3.54 1.51
C SER A 105 10.45 -4.01 0.34
N ALA A 106 9.60 -5.01 0.60
CA ALA A 106 8.55 -5.40 -0.32
C ALA A 106 7.47 -4.31 -0.41
N LEU A 107 7.03 -4.01 -1.63
CA LEU A 107 6.15 -2.87 -1.95
C LEU A 107 4.66 -3.08 -1.60
N GLY A 108 4.33 -4.10 -0.80
CA GLY A 108 2.96 -4.34 -0.32
C GLY A 108 1.94 -4.71 -1.39
N LEU A 109 2.37 -5.25 -2.54
CA LEU A 109 1.47 -5.74 -3.58
C LEU A 109 0.60 -6.88 -3.04
N ASN A 110 -0.70 -6.86 -3.33
CA ASN A 110 -1.63 -7.91 -2.90
C ASN A 110 -1.57 -9.18 -3.78
N TRP A 111 -0.78 -9.16 -4.88
CA TRP A 111 -0.58 -10.26 -5.83
C TRP A 111 -1.89 -10.90 -6.33
N HIS A 112 -2.98 -10.12 -6.37
CA HIS A 112 -4.32 -10.61 -6.71
C HIS A 112 -4.78 -11.81 -5.88
N VAL A 113 -4.27 -11.97 -4.66
CA VAL A 113 -4.69 -13.04 -3.76
C VAL A 113 -6.19 -12.92 -3.53
N GLY A 114 -6.93 -13.99 -3.83
CA GLY A 114 -8.38 -14.04 -3.70
C GLY A 114 -9.17 -13.34 -4.80
N LEU A 115 -8.54 -12.85 -5.87
CA LEU A 115 -9.26 -12.33 -7.03
C LEU A 115 -9.93 -13.47 -7.80
N ASP A 116 -11.26 -13.43 -7.89
CA ASP A 116 -12.02 -14.23 -8.83
C ASP A 116 -12.08 -13.52 -10.18
N ARG A 117 -11.40 -14.12 -11.17
CA ARG A 117 -11.31 -13.57 -12.53
C ARG A 117 -12.62 -13.64 -13.32
N SER A 118 -13.59 -14.47 -12.92
CA SER A 118 -14.88 -14.57 -13.61
C SER A 118 -15.80 -13.41 -13.24
N SER A 119 -15.84 -13.06 -11.96
CA SER A 119 -16.61 -11.91 -11.44
C SER A 119 -15.81 -10.62 -11.32
N ASN A 120 -14.49 -10.68 -11.52
CA ASN A 120 -13.53 -9.61 -11.27
C ASN A 120 -13.67 -9.00 -9.86
N SER A 121 -13.87 -9.86 -8.86
CA SER A 121 -14.08 -9.46 -7.45
C SER A 121 -13.17 -10.24 -6.50
N TYR A 122 -12.75 -9.60 -5.41
CA TYR A 122 -11.96 -10.26 -4.38
C TYR A 122 -12.87 -11.05 -3.45
N ARG A 123 -12.62 -12.36 -3.32
CA ARG A 123 -13.37 -13.29 -2.48
C ARG A 123 -12.73 -13.52 -1.11
N TYR A 124 -11.42 -13.35 -0.99
CA TYR A 124 -10.68 -13.64 0.24
C TYR A 124 -10.09 -12.36 0.82
N GLY A 125 -10.55 -11.99 2.02
CA GLY A 125 -10.02 -10.88 2.81
C GLY A 125 -9.09 -11.34 3.93
N PHE A 126 -8.60 -10.39 4.70
CA PHE A 126 -7.70 -10.54 5.84
C PHE A 126 -8.20 -11.62 6.80
N ASP A 127 -9.46 -11.55 7.25
CA ASP A 127 -9.99 -12.50 8.23
C ASP A 127 -9.96 -13.94 7.71
N TYR A 128 -10.32 -14.15 6.43
CA TYR A 128 -10.26 -15.46 5.79
C TYR A 128 -8.81 -15.96 5.72
N LEU A 129 -7.90 -15.13 5.21
CA LEU A 129 -6.49 -15.49 5.03
C LEU A 129 -5.80 -15.74 6.38
N ALA A 130 -6.14 -14.97 7.41
CA ALA A 130 -5.61 -15.14 8.76
C ALA A 130 -6.14 -16.39 9.47
N ALA A 131 -7.34 -16.87 9.10
CA ALA A 131 -7.93 -18.10 9.62
C ALA A 131 -7.51 -19.36 8.86
N LEU A 132 -6.81 -19.23 7.72
CA LEU A 132 -6.35 -20.40 6.96
C LEU A 132 -5.40 -21.24 7.82
N ALA A 133 -5.69 -22.53 7.91
CA ALA A 133 -4.76 -23.48 8.47
C ALA A 133 -3.46 -23.43 7.67
N HIS A 134 -2.33 -23.39 8.37
CA HIS A 134 -1.04 -23.50 7.71
C HIS A 134 -0.95 -24.86 7.02
N PRO A 135 -0.65 -24.91 5.72
CA PRO A 135 -0.48 -26.19 5.05
C PRO A 135 0.74 -26.91 5.60
N ASP A 136 0.69 -28.24 5.63
CA ASP A 136 1.84 -29.06 5.99
C ASP A 136 3.01 -28.76 5.03
N LYS A 137 4.11 -28.25 5.59
CA LYS A 137 5.30 -27.87 4.82
C LYS A 137 6.04 -29.13 4.36
N GLN A 138 5.77 -29.57 3.13
CA GLN A 138 6.42 -30.76 2.53
C GLN A 138 7.80 -30.48 1.91
N ASN A 139 8.50 -29.40 2.33
CA ASN A 139 9.78 -28.96 1.74
C ASN A 139 9.77 -28.79 0.20
N ARG A 140 8.61 -28.46 -0.38
CA ARG A 140 8.48 -28.20 -1.81
C ARG A 140 8.66 -26.70 -2.07
N ILE A 141 9.67 -26.34 -2.83
CA ILE A 141 9.87 -24.96 -3.31
C ILE A 141 9.26 -24.87 -4.71
N SER A 142 8.35 -23.91 -4.91
CA SER A 142 7.88 -23.52 -6.24
C SER A 142 8.46 -22.14 -6.55
N VAL A 143 9.12 -22.02 -7.70
CA VAL A 143 9.66 -20.75 -8.19
C VAL A 143 8.85 -20.32 -9.39
N VAL A 144 8.25 -19.13 -9.32
CA VAL A 144 7.62 -18.48 -10.46
C VAL A 144 8.57 -17.41 -10.97
N CYS A 145 9.24 -17.68 -12.08
CA CYS A 145 10.07 -16.71 -12.78
C CYS A 145 9.30 -16.14 -13.98
N SER A 146 9.29 -14.82 -14.13
CA SER A 146 8.74 -14.13 -15.28
C SER A 146 9.72 -13.07 -15.77
N ASN A 147 9.76 -12.83 -17.08
CA ASN A 147 10.60 -11.82 -17.73
C ASN A 147 9.84 -10.53 -18.09
N ALA A 148 8.79 -10.19 -17.32
CA ALA A 148 7.89 -9.05 -17.58
C ALA A 148 8.53 -7.64 -17.48
N SER A 149 9.86 -7.54 -17.43
CA SER A 149 10.58 -6.25 -17.42
C SER A 149 10.49 -5.49 -18.74
N LYS A 150 10.11 -6.11 -19.86
CA LYS A 150 9.92 -5.43 -21.15
C LYS A 150 8.45 -5.04 -21.38
N THR A 151 8.12 -3.78 -21.11
CA THR A 151 6.95 -3.07 -21.66
C THR A 151 7.34 -1.62 -21.86
#